data_AF-A0A6G3XXE6-F1
#
_entry.id   AF-A0A6G3XXE6-F1
#
_cell.length_a   1.000
_cell.length_b   1.000
_cell.length_c   1.000
_cell.angle_alpha   90.00
_cell.angle_beta   90.00
_cell.angle_gamma   90.00
#
_symmetry.space_group_name_H-M   'P 1'
#
loop_
_entity.id
_entity.type
_entity.pdbx_description
1 polymer ?
#
loop_
_entity_poly.entity_id
_entity_poly.type
_entity_poly.pdbx_seq_one_letter_code
_entity_poly.pdbx_strand_id
1 'polypeptide(L)' 'MGLTQHKHSVPTIREVVNFLLLRGNIGRPGAGVCPVRGHSNVQGDRTMGIFERPAPAFLDALDKEFGITSPRHH' A
#
# COMPACT_ATOMS: atom_id res chain seq x y z
N MET A 1 11.01 -4.16 8.25
CA MET A 1 10.33 -5.38 8.74
C MET A 1 10.74 -6.55 7.86
N GLY A 2 11.92 -7.14 8.08
CA GLY A 2 12.46 -8.18 7.19
C GLY A 2 12.69 -7.67 5.76
N LEU A 3 11.98 -8.24 4.79
CA LEU A 3 12.13 -8.00 3.34
C LEU A 3 11.78 -6.59 2.85
N THR A 4 11.34 -5.69 3.73
CA THR A 4 10.77 -4.39 3.35
C THR A 4 11.73 -3.22 3.48
N GLN A 5 12.88 -3.38 4.15
CA GLN A 5 13.79 -2.27 4.49
C GLN A 5 15.24 -2.54 4.02
N HIS A 6 15.42 -2.74 2.72
CA HIS A 6 16.73 -2.84 2.06
C HIS A 6 16.62 -2.43 0.58
N LYS A 7 17.76 -2.20 -0.09
CA LYS A 7 17.83 -1.68 -1.49
C LYS A 7 17.07 -2.52 -2.52
N HIS A 8 16.89 -3.81 -2.24
CA HIS A 8 16.27 -4.77 -3.14
C HIS A 8 14.89 -5.22 -2.66
N SER A 9 14.25 -4.50 -1.73
CA SER A 9 12.98 -4.91 -1.13
C SER A 9 11.88 -5.16 -2.16
N VAL A 10 11.66 -4.20 -3.06
CA VAL A 10 10.65 -4.30 -4.13
C VAL A 10 10.88 -5.51 -5.05
N PRO A 11 12.07 -5.71 -5.67
CA PRO A 11 12.30 -6.90 -6.49
C PRO A 11 12.21 -8.20 -5.69
N THR A 12 12.68 -8.25 -4.44
CA THR A 12 12.55 -9.45 -3.60
C THR A 12 11.09 -9.80 -3.33
N ILE A 13 10.24 -8.82 -2.99
CA ILE A 13 8.80 -9.04 -2.78
C ILE A 13 8.14 -9.52 -4.08
N ARG A 14 8.54 -8.96 -5.23
CA ARG A 14 8.06 -9.41 -6.54
C ARG A 14 8.40 -10.88 -6.79
N GLU A 15 9.62 -11.33 -6.48
CA GLU A 15 9.98 -12.74 -6.67
C GLU A 15 9.21 -13.68 -5.72
N VAL A 16 8.90 -13.26 -4.51
CA VAL A 16 8.01 -14.01 -3.61
C VAL A 16 6.62 -14.18 -4.25
N VAL A 17 6.06 -13.12 -4.81
CA VAL A 17 4.76 -13.17 -5.52
C VAL A 17 4.83 -14.07 -6.75
N ASN A 18 5.88 -13.93 -7.58
CA ASN A 18 6.11 -14.78 -8.75
C ASN A 18 6.13 -16.26 -8.37
N PHE A 19 6.86 -16.61 -7.32
CA PHE A 19 6.93 -18.00 -6.84
C PHE A 19 5.56 -18.53 -6.41
N LEU A 20 4.77 -17.75 -5.69
CA LEU A 20 3.43 -18.15 -5.28
C LEU A 20 2.47 -18.29 -6.47
N LEU A 21 2.60 -17.44 -7.49
CA LEU A 21 1.86 -17.57 -8.75
C LEU A 21 2.23 -18.86 -9.49
N LEU A 22 3.54 -19.16 -9.63
CA LEU A 22 4.02 -20.39 -10.28
C LEU A 22 3.50 -21.66 -9.59
N ARG A 23 3.33 -21.61 -8.27
CA ARG A 23 2.80 -22.73 -7.47
C ARG A 23 1.27 -22.80 -7.44
N GLY A 24 0.56 -21.84 -8.04
CA GLY A 24 -0.90 -21.75 -7.96
C GLY A 24 -1.42 -21.42 -6.56
N ASN A 25 -0.61 -20.75 -5.74
CA ASN A 25 -0.91 -20.42 -4.34
C ASN A 25 -1.67 -19.08 -4.19
N ILE A 26 -2.30 -18.56 -5.24
CA ILE A 26 -3.07 -17.32 -5.22
C ILE A 26 -4.54 -17.64 -5.56
N GLY A 27 -5.48 -17.02 -4.83
CA GLY A 27 -6.92 -17.22 -5.07
C GLY A 27 -7.52 -18.48 -4.43
N ARG A 28 -6.84 -19.09 -3.45
CA ARG A 28 -7.30 -20.29 -2.74
C ARG A 28 -7.34 -20.07 -1.22
N PRO A 29 -8.33 -20.64 -0.51
CA PRO A 29 -8.35 -20.59 0.96
C PRO A 29 -7.07 -21.15 1.59
N GLY A 30 -6.52 -20.44 2.58
CA GLY A 30 -5.28 -20.83 3.27
C GLY A 30 -3.98 -20.62 2.48
N ALA A 31 -4.05 -20.05 1.28
CA ALA A 31 -2.88 -19.71 0.47
C ALA A 31 -2.77 -18.19 0.24
N GLY A 32 -1.62 -17.76 -0.27
CA GLY A 32 -1.39 -16.39 -0.72
C GLY A 32 -0.29 -15.66 0.04
N VAL A 33 -0.10 -14.38 -0.33
CA VAL A 33 0.79 -13.49 0.41
C VAL A 33 0.07 -12.92 1.63
N CYS A 34 0.74 -12.96 2.79
CA CYS A 34 0.27 -12.32 4.01
C CYS A 34 1.32 -11.34 4.51
N PRO A 35 1.33 -10.08 4.02
CA PRO A 35 2.26 -9.07 4.53
C PRO A 35 1.83 -8.68 5.95
N VAL A 36 2.55 -9.16 6.96
CA VAL A 36 2.29 -8.81 8.36
C VAL A 36 2.48 -7.31 8.54
N ARG A 37 1.45 -6.66 9.10
CA ARG A 37 1.41 -5.22 9.28
C ARG A 37 1.76 -4.86 10.71
N GLY A 38 2.37 -3.68 10.88
CA GLY A 38 2.85 -3.20 12.17
C GLY A 38 1.75 -2.55 13.00
N HIS A 39 1.72 -1.21 13.04
CA HIS A 39 0.74 -0.45 13.82
C HIS A 39 -0.71 -0.88 13.54
N SER A 40 -1.53 -0.78 14.59
CA SER A 40 -2.92 -1.25 14.64
C SER A 40 -3.77 -0.79 13.46
N ASN A 41 -3.58 0.43 12.95
CA ASN A 41 -4.40 0.99 11.87
C ASN A 41 -3.61 1.34 10.59
N VAL A 42 -2.39 0.83 10.41
CA VAL A 42 -1.58 1.21 9.23
C VAL A 42 -2.17 0.73 7.89
N GLN A 43 -3.27 -0.03 7.90
CA GLN A 43 -4.05 -0.36 6.71
C GLN A 43 -5.12 0.69 6.51
N GLY A 44 -5.90 0.97 7.56
CA GLY A 44 -6.92 2.01 7.56
C GLY A 44 -6.35 3.36 7.16
N ASP A 45 -5.19 3.76 7.68
CA ASP A 45 -4.54 5.02 7.33
C ASP A 45 -4.34 5.16 5.81
N ARG A 46 -3.81 4.11 5.17
CA ARG A 46 -3.58 4.11 3.72
C ARG A 46 -4.88 4.05 2.93
N THR A 47 -5.89 3.31 3.42
CA THR A 47 -7.23 3.29 2.83
C THR A 47 -7.90 4.66 2.87
N MET A 48 -7.69 5.42 3.94
CA MET A 48 -8.26 6.76 4.14
C MET A 48 -7.41 7.87 3.51
N GLY A 49 -6.45 7.53 2.65
CA GLY A 49 -5.67 8.51 1.90
C GLY A 49 -4.53 9.18 2.67
N ILE A 50 -4.15 8.66 3.85
CA ILE A 50 -2.97 9.15 4.59
C ILE A 50 -1.71 8.72 3.85
N PHE A 51 -1.18 9.65 3.06
CA PHE A 51 -0.02 9.46 2.20
C PHE A 51 0.70 10.78 2.02
N GLU A 52 2.03 10.74 1.92
CA GLU A 52 2.85 11.93 1.72
C GLU A 52 2.65 12.54 0.33
N ARG A 53 2.15 11.75 -0.63
CA ARG A 53 1.88 12.16 -2.02
C ARG A 53 0.47 11.79 -2.50
N PRO A 54 -0.61 12.27 -1.85
CA PRO A 54 -1.97 11.84 -2.18
C PRO A 54 -2.30 12.08 -3.66
N ALA A 55 -3.14 11.23 -4.23
CA ALA A 55 -3.57 11.41 -5.61
C ALA A 55 -4.31 12.75 -5.78
N PRO A 56 -4.12 13.49 -6.90
CA PRO A 56 -4.77 14.78 -7.11
C PRO A 56 -6.29 14.73 -6.91
N ALA A 57 -6.94 13.68 -7.41
CA ALA A 57 -8.39 13.49 -7.28
C ALA A 57 -8.87 13.41 -5.82
N PHE A 58 -8.06 12.87 -4.91
CA PHE A 58 -8.41 12.83 -3.48
C PHE A 58 -8.33 14.22 -2.85
N LEU A 59 -7.29 14.98 -3.18
CA LEU A 59 -7.12 16.35 -2.71
C LEU A 59 -8.21 17.27 -3.27
N ASP A 60 -8.62 17.09 -4.53
CA ASP A 60 -9.73 17.84 -5.13
C ASP A 60 -11.07 17.58 -4.43
N ALA A 61 -11.32 16.32 -4.04
CA ALA A 61 -12.49 15.96 -3.26
C ALA A 61 -12.46 16.57 -1.85
N LEU A 62 -11.30 16.59 -1.19
CA LEU A 62 -11.13 17.24 0.12
C LEU A 62 -11.39 18.74 0.04
N ASP A 63 -10.78 19.43 -0.93
CA ASP A 63 -10.95 20.86 -1.13
C ASP A 63 -12.43 21.21 -1.38
N LYS A 64 -13.12 20.40 -2.18
CA LYS A 64 -14.55 20.56 -2.46
C LYS A 64 -15.43 20.36 -1.22
N GLU A 65 -15.17 19.32 -0.43
CA GLU A 65 -15.99 18.97 0.73
C GLU A 65 -15.83 19.98 1.87
N PHE A 66 -14.60 20.39 2.15
CA PHE A 66 -14.27 21.22 3.31
C PHE A 66 -14.04 22.70 2.98
N GLY A 67 -14.07 23.07 1.70
CA GLY A 67 -13.82 24.46 1.26
C GLY A 67 -12.39 24.93 1.54
N ILE A 68 -11.43 24.01 1.55
CA ILE A 68 -10.00 24.28 1.83
C ILE A 68 -9.17 24.28 0.54
N THR A 69 -7.89 24.63 0.66
CA THR A 69 -6.90 24.45 -0.41
C THR A 69 -5.76 23.56 0.11
N SER A 70 -5.73 22.32 -0.35
CA SER A 70 -4.75 21.34 0.08
C SER A 70 -3.37 21.57 -0.58
N PRO A 71 -2.24 21.32 0.11
CA PRO A 71 -0.90 21.43 -0.48
C PRO A 71 -0.71 20.46 -1.64
N ARG A 72 -0.12 20.93 -2.75
CA ARG A 72 0.07 20.14 -3.99
C ARG A 72 1.54 19.87 -4.35
N HIS A 73 2.48 20.55 -3.71
CA HIS A 73 3.92 20.33 -3.90
C HIS A 73 4.44 19.31 -2.90
N HIS A 74 5.36 18.45 -3.34
CA HIS A 74 5.98 17.38 -2.57
C HIS A 74 7.49 17.48 -2.59
#